data_AF-A0A1Y4L7H9-F1
#
_entry.id   AF-A0A1Y4L7H9-F1
#
_cell.length_a   1.000
_cell.length_b   1.000
_cell.length_c   1.000
_cell.angle_alpha   90.00
_cell.angle_beta   90.00
_cell.angle_gamma   90.00
#
_symmetry.space_group_name_H-M   'P 1'
#
loop_
_entity.id
_entity.type
_entity.pdbx_description
1 polymer ?
#
loop_
_entity_poly.entity_id
_entity_poly.type
_entity_poly.pdbx_seq_one_letter_code
_entity_poly.pdbx_strand_id
1 'polypeptide(L)'
;MRVTIDLERDIIIIPDNFFKKIAEDNERLEKYGAKPVKALDRIKKSYETAMADTDNRLITQSNAKVARGKKTISPGTAKKILEEEAKKAGVK
;
A
#
# COMPACT_ATOMS: atom_id res chain seq x y z
N MET A 1 15.58 12.65 -7.76
CA MET A 1 14.62 13.75 -7.96
C MET A 1 13.34 13.39 -7.23
N ARG A 2 12.71 14.34 -6.54
CA ARG A 2 11.48 14.11 -5.78
C ARG A 2 10.38 15.00 -6.34
N VAL A 3 9.25 14.39 -6.63
CA VAL A 3 7.99 15.09 -6.93
C VAL A 3 7.18 15.05 -5.63
N THR A 4 6.65 16.19 -5.22
CA THR A 4 5.91 16.33 -3.95
C THR A 4 4.44 16.59 -4.22
N ILE A 5 3.58 16.04 -3.38
CA ILE A 5 2.14 16.27 -3.40
C ILE A 5 1.83 17.17 -2.21
N ASP A 6 1.24 18.31 -2.47
CA ASP A 6 0.71 19.21 -1.44
C ASP A 6 -0.78 18.87 -1.25
N LEU A 7 -1.10 18.32 -0.07
CA LEU A 7 -2.45 17.88 0.28
C LEU A 7 -3.37 19.03 0.73
N GLU A 8 -2.81 20.20 1.06
CA GLU A 8 -3.62 21.37 1.45
C GLU A 8 -4.12 22.12 0.22
N ARG A 9 -3.32 22.08 -0.85
CA ARG A 9 -3.60 22.80 -2.09
C ARG A 9 -4.04 21.89 -3.23
N ASP A 10 -4.04 20.58 -3.02
CA ASP A 10 -4.34 19.57 -4.04
C ASP A 10 -3.49 19.73 -5.31
N ILE A 11 -2.21 20.09 -5.16
CA ILE A 11 -1.27 20.30 -6.28
C ILE A 11 -0.09 19.34 -6.23
N ILE A 12 0.40 19.00 -7.42
CA ILE A 12 1.66 18.26 -7.61
C ILE A 12 2.75 19.28 -7.92
N ILE A 13 3.77 19.34 -7.07
CA ILE A 13 4.94 20.20 -7.24
C ILE A 13 6.01 19.40 -7.99
N ILE A 14 6.27 19.81 -9.24
CA ILE A 14 7.29 19.21 -10.11
C ILE A 14 8.52 20.12 -10.08
N PRO A 15 9.72 19.59 -9.75
CA PRO A 15 10.95 20.40 -9.76
C PRO A 15 11.39 20.74 -11.19
N ASP A 16 12.01 21.91 -11.38
CA ASP A 16 12.38 22.44 -12.70
C ASP A 16 13.32 21.53 -13.50
N ASN A 17 14.13 20.73 -12.81
CA ASN A 17 15.05 19.77 -13.42
C ASN A 17 14.38 18.48 -13.91
N PHE A 18 13.06 18.32 -13.69
CA PHE A 18 12.31 17.13 -14.07
C PHE A 18 12.31 16.89 -15.56
N PHE A 19 11.89 17.88 -16.34
CA PHE A 19 11.80 17.72 -17.79
C PHE A 19 13.17 17.54 -18.44
N LYS A 20 14.20 18.22 -17.92
CA LYS A 20 15.59 18.05 -18.38
C LYS A 20 16.07 16.62 -18.16
N LYS A 21 15.83 16.05 -16.98
CA LYS A 21 16.28 14.70 -16.66
C LYS A 21 15.51 13.61 -17.42
N ILE A 22 14.21 13.82 -17.67
CA ILE A 22 13.42 12.93 -18.52
C ILE A 22 13.93 12.97 -19.96
N ALA A 23 14.30 14.14 -20.48
CA ALA A 23 14.91 14.25 -21.81
C ALA A 23 16.24 13.48 -21.88
N GLU A 24 17.13 13.66 -20.90
CA GLU A 24 18.39 12.90 -20.82
C GLU A 24 18.17 11.38 -20.75
N ASP A 25 17.19 10.94 -19.95
CA ASP A 25 16.86 9.51 -19.84
C ASP A 25 16.23 8.98 -21.12
N ASN A 26 15.43 9.77 -21.84
CA ASN A 26 14.86 9.40 -23.13
C ASN A 26 15.94 9.28 -24.22
N GLU A 27 16.90 10.21 -24.28
CA GLU A 27 18.04 10.11 -25.19
C GLU A 27 18.87 8.86 -24.93
N ARG A 28 19.03 8.47 -23.65
CA ARG A 28 19.66 7.19 -23.30
C ARG A 28 18.82 6.01 -23.78
N LEU A 29 17.51 6.01 -23.51
CA LEU A 29 16.61 4.93 -23.92
C LEU A 29 16.64 4.71 -25.44
N GLU A 30 16.62 5.78 -26.22
CA GLU A 30 16.73 5.72 -27.69
C GLU A 30 18.05 5.09 -28.14
N LYS A 31 19.18 5.42 -27.48
CA LYS A 31 20.49 4.80 -27.76
C LYS A 31 20.50 3.28 -27.51
N TYR A 32 19.67 2.80 -26.59
CA TYR A 32 19.52 1.37 -26.28
C TYR A 32 18.34 0.72 -27.03
N GLY A 33 17.72 1.40 -27.99
CA GLY A 33 16.61 0.88 -28.80
C GLY A 33 15.27 0.80 -28.06
N ALA A 34 15.15 1.45 -26.91
CA ALA A 34 13.92 1.53 -26.13
C ALA A 34 13.09 2.77 -26.53
N LYS A 35 11.76 2.68 -26.37
CA LYS A 35 10.86 3.79 -26.68
C LYS A 35 10.99 4.90 -25.62
N PRO A 36 11.10 6.17 -26.04
CA PRO A 36 11.09 7.29 -25.11
C PRO A 36 9.76 7.37 -24.36
N VAL A 37 9.82 7.78 -23.10
CA VAL A 37 8.66 7.86 -22.20
C VAL A 37 8.24 9.31 -22.06
N LYS A 38 6.95 9.59 -22.15
CA LYS A 38 6.45 10.94 -21.89
C LYS A 38 6.59 11.28 -20.40
N ALA A 39 6.96 12.53 -20.12
CA ALA A 39 7.09 13.06 -18.77
C ALA A 39 5.85 12.83 -17.91
N LEU A 40 4.65 13.05 -18.47
CA LEU A 40 3.37 12.83 -17.78
C LEU A 40 3.12 11.34 -17.47
N ASP A 41 3.42 10.45 -18.41
CA ASP A 41 3.24 9.00 -18.21
C ASP A 41 4.14 8.50 -17.08
N ARG A 42 5.33 9.09 -16.92
CA ARG A 42 6.22 8.79 -15.80
C ARG A 42 5.62 9.21 -14.46
N ILE A 43 5.05 10.42 -14.39
CA ILE A 43 4.38 10.92 -13.17
C ILE A 43 3.20 10.03 -12.81
N LYS A 44 2.35 9.71 -13.80
CA LYS A 44 1.18 8.84 -13.60
C LYS A 44 1.59 7.46 -13.09
N LYS A 45 2.57 6.82 -13.72
CA LYS A 45 3.09 5.51 -13.29
C LYS A 45 3.64 5.56 -11.86
N SER A 46 4.38 6.61 -11.51
CA SER A 46 4.89 6.79 -10.14
C SER A 46 3.77 6.97 -9.13
N TYR A 47 2.72 7.72 -9.47
CA TYR A 47 1.55 7.90 -8.62
C TYR A 47 0.79 6.58 -8.42
N GLU A 48 0.47 5.86 -9.50
CA GLU A 48 -0.22 4.56 -9.43
C GLU A 48 0.56 3.55 -8.58
N THR A 49 1.88 3.48 -8.75
CA THR A 49 2.74 2.61 -7.92
C THR A 49 2.67 3.00 -6.45
N ALA A 50 2.74 4.30 -6.14
CA ALA A 50 2.68 4.79 -4.76
C ALA A 50 1.31 4.54 -4.10
N MET A 51 0.22 4.65 -4.86
CA MET A 51 -1.12 4.30 -4.40
C MET A 51 -1.24 2.81 -4.09
N ALA A 52 -0.79 1.94 -5.00
CA ALA A 52 -0.80 0.50 -4.79
C ALA A 52 0.02 0.08 -3.55
N ASP A 53 1.20 0.67 -3.36
CA ASP A 53 2.04 0.42 -2.19
C ASP A 53 1.39 0.91 -0.88
N THR A 54 0.67 2.03 -0.94
CA THR A 54 -0.06 2.57 0.21
C THR A 54 -1.22 1.67 0.60
N ASP A 55 -1.98 1.17 -0.38
CA ASP A 55 -3.05 0.19 -0.15
C ASP A 55 -2.50 -1.10 0.47
N ASN A 56 -1.38 -1.62 -0.06
CA ASN A 56 -0.71 -2.79 0.52
C ASN A 56 -0.30 -2.57 1.98
N ARG A 57 0.20 -1.38 2.32
CA ARG A 57 0.53 -1.01 3.70
C ARG A 57 -0.71 -0.90 4.58
N LEU A 58 -1.80 -0.31 4.08
CA LEU A 58 -3.06 -0.20 4.80
C LEU A 58 -3.67 -1.58 5.08
N ILE A 59 -3.64 -2.48 4.10
CA ILE A 59 -4.06 -3.88 4.26
C ILE A 59 -3.18 -4.58 5.30
N THR A 60 -1.86 -4.42 5.20
CA THR A 60 -0.92 -5.03 6.16
C THR A 60 -1.16 -4.52 7.59
N GLN A 61 -1.38 -3.22 7.76
CA GLN A 61 -1.70 -2.64 9.07
C GLN A 61 -3.07 -3.11 9.59
N SER A 62 -4.06 -3.21 8.72
CA SER A 62 -5.40 -3.70 9.07
C SER A 62 -5.34 -5.17 9.49
N ASN A 63 -4.64 -6.01 8.73
CA ASN A 63 -4.40 -7.42 9.06
C ASN A 63 -3.58 -7.56 10.35
N ALA A 64 -2.59 -6.71 10.57
CA ALA A 64 -1.83 -6.68 11.82
C ALA A 64 -2.70 -6.28 13.02
N LYS A 65 -3.62 -5.32 12.87
CA LYS A 65 -4.61 -4.98 13.91
C LYS A 65 -5.58 -6.14 14.18
N VAL A 66 -6.06 -6.82 13.13
CA VAL A 66 -6.93 -8.00 13.27
C VAL A 66 -6.19 -9.15 13.98
N ALA A 67 -4.93 -9.42 13.62
CA ALA A 67 -4.10 -10.43 14.27
C ALA A 67 -3.83 -10.09 15.75
N ARG A 68 -3.65 -8.81 16.10
CA ARG A 68 -3.49 -8.36 17.50
C ARG A 68 -4.79 -8.43 18.31
N GLY A 69 -5.95 -8.29 17.64
CA GLY A 69 -7.29 -8.46 18.22
C GLY A 69 -7.70 -9.93 18.40
N LYS A 70 -7.13 -10.84 17.60
CA LYS A 70 -7.30 -12.29 17.76
C LYS A 70 -6.43 -12.76 18.94
N LYS A 71 -6.87 -12.44 20.16
CA LYS A 71 -6.36 -13.09 21.37
C LYS A 71 -6.38 -14.59 21.09
N THR A 72 -5.22 -15.23 21.12
CA THR A 72 -5.09 -16.67 21.23
C THR A 72 -5.88 -17.08 22.45
N ILE A 73 -7.12 -17.54 22.24
CA ILE A 73 -7.88 -18.22 23.27
C ILE A 73 -7.01 -19.43 23.61
N SER A 74 -6.44 -19.45 24.80
CA SER A 74 -5.64 -20.60 25.22
C SER A 74 -6.51 -21.85 25.09
N PRO A 75 -5.97 -23.03 24.74
CA PRO A 75 -6.75 -24.26 24.64
C PRO A 75 -7.60 -24.53 25.89
N GLY A 76 -7.11 -24.11 27.08
CA GLY A 76 -7.84 -24.21 28.33
C GLY A 76 -9.06 -23.28 28.43
N THR A 77 -8.99 -22.09 27.84
CA THR A 77 -10.13 -21.14 27.81
C THR A 77 -11.16 -21.57 26.76
N ALA A 78 -10.72 -22.09 25.61
CA ALA A 78 -11.63 -22.62 24.58
C ALA A 78 -12.41 -23.85 25.10
N LYS A 79 -11.73 -24.73 25.84
CA LYS A 79 -12.36 -25.91 26.44
C LYS A 79 -13.40 -25.53 27.50
N LYS A 80 -13.14 -24.50 28.32
CA LYS A 80 -14.11 -23.99 29.30
C LYS A 80 -15.34 -23.36 28.64
N ILE A 81 -15.17 -22.60 27.55
CA ILE A 81 -16.31 -21.99 26.83
C ILE A 81 -17.19 -23.09 26.20
N LEU A 82 -16.57 -24.10 25.58
CA LEU A 82 -17.31 -25.23 24.99
C LEU A 82 -18.02 -26.08 26.06
N GLU A 83 -17.40 -26.31 27.22
CA GLU A 83 -18.03 -27.02 28.34
C GLU A 83 -19.19 -26.22 28.97
N GLU A 84 -19.09 -24.89 29.03
CA GLU A 84 -20.15 -24.03 29.56
C GLU A 84 -21.34 -23.92 28.60
N GLU A 85 -21.08 -23.86 27.28
CA GLU A 85 -22.12 -23.91 26.25
C GLU A 85 -22.79 -25.28 26.16
N ALA A 86 -22.04 -26.38 26.30
CA ALA A 86 -22.60 -27.73 26.36
C ALA A 86 -23.50 -27.94 27.59
N LYS A 87 -23.16 -27.33 28.74
CA LYS A 87 -24.01 -27.36 29.94
C LYS A 87 -25.27 -26.52 29.79
N LYS A 88 -25.23 -25.39 29.08
CA LYS A 88 -26.43 -24.59 28.77
C LYS A 88 -27.34 -25.27 27.74
N ALA A 89 -26.79 -26.02 26.80
CA ALA A 89 -27.55 -26.79 25.81
C ALA A 89 -28.11 -28.12 26.36
N GLY A 90 -27.55 -28.64 27.46
CA GLY A 90 -27.93 -29.92 28.07
C GLY A 90 -28.97 -29.85 29.20
N VAL A 91 -29.56 -28.68 29.49
CA VAL A 91 -30.72 -28.59 30.39
C VAL A 91 -31.99 -28.47 29.55
N LYS A 92 -32.52 -29.62 29.15
CA LYS A 92 -33.94 -29.83 28.87
C LYS A 92 -34.35 -31.17 29.46
#